data_AF-A0A9C9GCU9-F1
#
_entry.id   AF-A0A9C9GCU9-F1
#
_cell.length_a   1.000
_cell.length_b   1.000
_cell.length_c   1.000
_cell.angle_alpha   90.00
_cell.angle_beta   90.00
_cell.angle_gamma   90.00
#
_symmetry.space_group_name_H-M   'P 1'
#
loop_
_entity.id
_entity.type
_entity.pdbx_description
1 polymer ?
#
loop_
_entity_poly.entity_id
_entity_poly.type
_entity_poly.pdbx_seq_one_letter_code
_entity_poly.pdbx_strand_id
1 'polypeptide(L)'
;MNAHGIDYSTIEPQSFQEQKGVGHTMTLPRDYRRRGEIETVLLEMTEEVCARARREAKIGSTVHLYCKGADFDHPAGFSRQKKLPEPTAEAMEVYPTVLLLFRRHWDRSPLRAVGISLTGLSTYRQLRLPFPDSRGSGDELAKTVDLVRERFGKTSLFRAASLKTGAQLFARAGKIGGHDA
;
A
#
# COMPACT_ATOMS: atom_id res chain seq x y z
N MET A 1 31.04 -15.91 9.32
CA MET A 1 31.58 -15.22 10.52
C MET A 1 32.59 -14.22 10.00
N ASN A 2 32.15 -13.01 9.65
CA ASN A 2 33.05 -12.03 9.04
C ASN A 2 33.48 -11.06 10.14
N ALA A 3 34.53 -11.44 10.86
CA ALA A 3 35.10 -10.73 12.01
C ALA A 3 36.54 -10.28 11.69
N HIS A 4 36.71 -9.49 10.63
CA HIS A 4 37.98 -8.82 10.38
C HIS A 4 37.88 -7.31 10.12
N GLY A 5 36.69 -6.69 10.17
CA GLY A 5 36.56 -5.23 10.22
C GLY A 5 37.14 -4.45 9.02
N ILE A 6 37.56 -5.14 7.97
CA ILE A 6 38.04 -4.55 6.72
C ILE A 6 36.95 -4.74 5.68
N ASP A 7 36.25 -3.66 5.38
CA ASP A 7 35.32 -3.58 4.27
C ASP A 7 36.08 -3.05 3.04
N TYR A 8 36.27 -3.91 2.05
CA TYR A 8 36.86 -3.54 0.75
C TYR A 8 35.80 -3.05 -0.24
N SER A 9 34.59 -2.73 0.23
CA SER A 9 33.56 -2.22 -0.67
C SER A 9 33.95 -0.84 -1.22
N THR A 10 34.07 -0.76 -2.55
CA THR A 10 34.14 0.52 -3.23
C THR A 10 32.81 1.22 -3.03
N ILE A 11 32.79 2.29 -2.24
CA ILE A 11 31.64 3.16 -2.10
C ILE A 11 31.47 3.88 -3.44
N GLU A 12 30.68 3.30 -4.36
CA GLU A 12 30.32 3.95 -5.62
C GLU A 12 29.41 5.16 -5.32
N PRO A 13 29.84 6.41 -5.61
CA PRO A 13 29.06 7.61 -5.28
C PRO A 13 27.79 7.81 -6.11
N GLN A 14 27.38 6.82 -6.92
CA GLN A 14 26.23 6.90 -7.82
C GLN A 14 25.50 5.57 -7.95
N SER A 15 25.11 4.96 -6.83
CA SER A 15 23.93 4.09 -6.87
C SER A 15 22.72 4.96 -6.56
N PHE A 16 22.21 5.68 -7.57
CA PHE A 16 20.79 6.03 -7.59
C PHE A 16 20.03 4.69 -7.56
N GLN A 17 19.84 4.13 -6.37
CA GLN A 17 19.14 2.86 -6.21
C GLN A 17 17.74 3.09 -6.73
N GLU A 18 17.45 2.56 -7.93
CA GLU A 18 16.11 2.58 -8.49
C GLU A 18 15.16 2.07 -7.42
N GLN A 19 14.11 2.85 -7.16
CA GLN A 19 13.13 2.51 -6.16
C GLN A 19 12.50 1.16 -6.53
N LYS A 20 12.76 0.14 -5.69
CA LYS A 20 12.34 -1.25 -5.97
C LYS A 20 10.87 -1.52 -5.66
N GLY A 21 10.21 -0.59 -4.96
CA GLY A 21 8.80 -0.70 -4.60
C GLY A 21 8.26 0.55 -3.90
N VAL A 22 6.92 0.66 -3.90
CA VAL A 22 6.17 1.67 -3.14
C VAL A 22 5.33 0.91 -2.13
N GLY A 23 5.45 1.23 -0.84
CA GLY A 23 4.69 0.52 0.18
C GLY A 23 4.41 1.35 1.41
N HIS A 24 3.50 0.85 2.22
CA HIS A 24 3.17 1.39 3.52
C HIS A 24 2.89 0.25 4.50
N THR A 25 3.41 0.37 5.72
CA THR A 25 3.17 -0.57 6.83
C THR A 25 2.66 0.24 8.01
N MET A 26 1.69 -0.32 8.73
CA MET A 26 1.06 0.30 9.87
C MET A 26 0.90 -0.68 11.01
N THR A 27 1.30 -0.26 12.21
CA THR A 27 0.89 -0.88 13.46
C THR A 27 -0.49 -0.38 13.83
N LEU A 28 -1.43 -1.31 14.02
CA LEU A 28 -2.81 -1.03 14.36
C LEU A 28 -2.90 -0.54 15.83
N PRO A 29 -3.84 0.37 16.15
CA PRO A 29 -3.96 0.96 17.49
C PRO A 29 -4.43 -0.06 18.54
N ARG A 30 -5.10 -1.11 18.10
CA ARG A 30 -5.55 -2.25 18.90
C ARG A 30 -5.44 -3.52 18.07
N ASP A 31 -5.75 -4.66 18.65
CA ASP A 31 -5.83 -5.89 17.89
C ASP A 31 -7.12 -5.92 17.05
N TYR A 32 -6.97 -6.19 15.77
CA TYR A 32 -8.08 -6.31 14.84
C TYR A 32 -8.45 -7.77 14.69
N ARG A 33 -9.67 -8.11 15.10
CA ARG A 33 -10.22 -9.48 15.06
C ARG A 33 -11.32 -9.63 14.00
N ARG A 34 -11.97 -8.53 13.63
CA ARG A 34 -13.11 -8.53 12.71
C ARG A 34 -12.62 -8.37 11.29
N ARG A 35 -12.99 -9.33 10.42
CA ARG A 35 -12.66 -9.33 9.00
C ARG A 35 -12.97 -7.99 8.33
N GLY A 36 -14.17 -7.44 8.55
CA GLY A 36 -14.59 -6.19 7.91
C GLY A 36 -13.76 -4.97 8.32
N GLU A 37 -13.24 -4.92 9.55
CA GLU A 37 -12.35 -3.85 10.00
C GLU A 37 -11.00 -3.95 9.28
N ILE A 38 -10.46 -5.16 9.18
CA ILE A 38 -9.18 -5.40 8.49
C ILE A 38 -9.32 -5.10 7.00
N GLU A 39 -10.36 -5.57 6.35
CA GLU A 39 -10.62 -5.30 4.93
C GLU A 39 -10.75 -3.79 4.65
N THR A 40 -11.32 -3.03 5.59
CA THR A 40 -11.42 -1.56 5.50
C THR A 40 -10.03 -0.92 5.56
N VAL A 41 -9.20 -1.31 6.52
CA VAL A 41 -7.82 -0.80 6.63
C VAL A 41 -7.00 -1.17 5.39
N LEU A 42 -7.13 -2.40 4.88
CA LEU A 42 -6.44 -2.82 3.67
C LEU A 42 -6.84 -1.98 2.45
N LEU A 43 -8.10 -1.54 2.36
CA LEU A 43 -8.54 -0.64 1.30
C LEU A 43 -7.86 0.72 1.42
N GLU A 44 -7.86 1.32 2.61
CA GLU A 44 -7.22 2.61 2.87
C GLU A 44 -5.73 2.58 2.54
N MET A 45 -5.03 1.53 2.97
CA MET A 45 -3.61 1.34 2.66
C MET A 45 -3.36 1.14 1.17
N THR A 46 -4.25 0.43 0.48
CA THR A 46 -4.15 0.24 -0.97
C THR A 46 -4.28 1.58 -1.70
N GLU A 47 -5.23 2.43 -1.30
CA GLU A 47 -5.41 3.77 -1.88
C GLU A 47 -4.16 4.63 -1.69
N GLU A 48 -3.57 4.63 -0.51
CA GLU A 48 -2.37 5.43 -0.22
C GLU A 48 -1.13 4.96 -1.00
N VAL A 49 -0.91 3.65 -1.09
CA VAL A 49 0.20 3.07 -1.85
C VAL A 49 0.04 3.40 -3.33
N CYS A 50 -1.17 3.26 -3.87
CA CYS A 50 -1.48 3.59 -5.26
C CYS A 50 -1.31 5.09 -5.56
N ALA A 51 -1.84 5.97 -4.70
CA ALA A 51 -1.69 7.42 -4.83
C ALA A 51 -0.21 7.84 -4.77
N ARG A 52 0.58 7.21 -3.89
CA ARG A 52 2.03 7.45 -3.82
C ARG A 52 2.74 6.99 -5.10
N ALA A 53 2.42 5.80 -5.61
CA ALA A 53 2.99 5.31 -6.86
C ALA A 53 2.67 6.24 -8.03
N ARG A 54 1.43 6.75 -8.13
CA ARG A 54 1.04 7.74 -9.15
C ARG A 54 1.80 9.06 -9.01
N ARG A 55 2.01 9.57 -7.79
CA ARG A 55 2.82 10.79 -7.55
C ARG A 55 4.26 10.62 -8.05
N GLU A 56 4.80 9.42 -7.94
CA GLU A 56 6.14 9.07 -8.43
C GLU A 56 6.15 8.67 -9.92
N ALA A 57 5.00 8.79 -10.63
CA ALA A 57 4.80 8.36 -12.01
C ALA A 57 5.17 6.88 -12.26
N LYS A 58 4.87 6.01 -11.29
CA LYS A 58 5.13 4.56 -11.34
C LYS A 58 3.85 3.73 -11.31
N ILE A 59 3.91 2.56 -11.94
CA ILE A 59 2.93 1.47 -11.83
C ILE A 59 3.63 0.19 -11.38
N GLY A 60 2.94 -0.68 -10.65
CA GLY A 60 3.52 -1.91 -10.12
C GLY A 60 2.87 -3.15 -10.72
N SER A 61 3.65 -4.20 -10.99
CA SER A 61 3.15 -5.48 -11.50
C SER A 61 2.88 -6.51 -10.42
N THR A 62 3.31 -6.27 -9.18
CA THR A 62 3.26 -7.26 -8.10
C THR A 62 2.78 -6.60 -6.82
N VAL A 63 1.80 -7.23 -6.17
CA VAL A 63 1.28 -6.81 -4.86
C VAL A 63 1.86 -7.72 -3.81
N HIS A 64 2.41 -7.15 -2.74
CA HIS A 64 2.84 -7.86 -1.55
C HIS A 64 1.99 -7.40 -0.35
N LEU A 65 1.43 -8.38 0.36
CA LEU A 65 0.65 -8.19 1.58
C LEU A 65 1.39 -8.85 2.74
N TYR A 66 1.56 -8.06 3.79
CA TYR A 66 2.10 -8.46 5.07
C TYR A 66 1.05 -8.25 6.16
N CYS A 67 0.89 -9.24 7.03
CA CYS A 67 0.03 -9.19 8.21
C CYS A 67 0.78 -9.86 9.36
N LYS A 68 0.78 -9.23 10.54
CA LYS A 68 1.41 -9.77 11.75
C LYS A 68 0.45 -9.71 12.94
N GLY A 69 0.46 -10.77 13.73
CA GLY A 69 -0.32 -10.91 14.96
C GLY A 69 0.23 -10.09 16.13
N ALA A 70 -0.53 -10.05 17.22
CA ALA A 70 -0.18 -9.29 18.44
C ALA A 70 0.77 -10.04 19.38
N ASP A 71 0.78 -11.37 19.32
CA ASP A 71 1.57 -12.22 20.20
C ASP A 71 3.02 -12.30 19.69
N PHE A 72 3.97 -11.93 20.54
CA PHE A 72 5.40 -11.98 20.25
C PHE A 72 6.02 -13.34 20.58
N ASP A 73 5.44 -14.05 21.55
CA ASP A 73 5.87 -15.40 21.97
C ASP A 73 5.36 -16.45 20.97
N HIS A 74 4.17 -16.22 20.41
CA HIS A 74 3.59 -17.01 19.33
C HIS A 74 3.37 -16.16 18.08
N PRO A 75 4.43 -15.85 17.30
CA PRO A 75 4.33 -14.98 16.15
C PRO A 75 3.40 -15.58 15.08
N ALA A 76 2.20 -15.01 15.01
CA ALA A 76 1.20 -15.32 13.97
C ALA A 76 1.26 -14.29 12.83
N GLY A 77 0.75 -14.66 11.66
CA GLY A 77 0.67 -13.78 10.49
C GLY A 77 1.18 -14.43 9.21
N PHE A 78 1.30 -13.61 8.17
CA PHE A 78 1.78 -14.07 6.87
C PHE A 78 2.37 -12.92 6.05
N SER A 79 3.23 -13.29 5.11
CA SER A 79 3.78 -12.40 4.08
C SER A 79 3.65 -13.10 2.74
N ARG A 80 2.86 -12.55 1.83
CA ARG A 80 2.56 -13.18 0.53
C ARG A 80 2.49 -12.14 -0.56
N GLN A 81 2.88 -12.55 -1.75
CA GLN A 81 2.80 -11.71 -2.95
C GLN A 81 2.05 -12.40 -4.07
N LYS A 82 1.49 -11.60 -4.96
CA LYS A 82 0.87 -12.05 -6.20
C LYS A 82 1.12 -11.05 -7.31
N LYS A 83 1.47 -11.58 -8.49
CA LYS A 83 1.60 -10.81 -9.71
C LYS A 83 0.20 -10.41 -10.21
N LEU A 84 0.05 -9.16 -10.61
CA LEU A 84 -1.14 -8.62 -11.26
C LEU A 84 -1.15 -9.06 -12.74
N PRO A 85 -2.34 -9.16 -13.36
CA PRO A 85 -2.44 -9.44 -14.79
C PRO A 85 -1.68 -8.41 -15.62
N GLU A 86 -1.78 -7.14 -15.21
CA GLU A 86 -1.10 -6.01 -15.83
C GLU A 86 -0.53 -5.06 -14.76
N PRO A 87 0.57 -4.35 -15.04
CA PRO A 87 1.08 -3.33 -14.14
C PRO A 87 0.09 -2.17 -14.00
N THR A 88 -0.21 -1.78 -12.76
CA THR A 88 -1.18 -0.71 -12.48
C THR A 88 -0.82 0.01 -11.19
N ALA A 89 -1.35 1.23 -11.04
CA ALA A 89 -1.37 1.97 -9.79
C ALA A 89 -2.81 2.37 -9.44
N GLU A 90 -3.80 1.62 -9.92
CA GLU A 90 -5.21 1.88 -9.66
C GLU A 90 -5.70 1.04 -8.47
N ALA A 91 -6.17 1.72 -7.42
CA ALA A 91 -6.52 1.05 -6.16
C ALA A 91 -7.64 0.02 -6.35
N MET A 92 -8.58 0.27 -7.26
CA MET A 92 -9.68 -0.65 -7.55
C MET A 92 -9.25 -1.90 -8.32
N GLU A 93 -8.12 -1.86 -9.02
CA GLU A 93 -7.54 -3.03 -9.69
C GLU A 93 -6.62 -3.81 -8.73
N VAL A 94 -5.94 -3.11 -7.84
CA VAL A 94 -5.01 -3.69 -6.86
C VAL A 94 -5.73 -4.35 -5.68
N TYR A 95 -6.77 -3.71 -5.14
CA TYR A 95 -7.44 -4.13 -3.90
C TYR A 95 -8.07 -5.55 -3.97
N PRO A 96 -8.69 -6.00 -5.08
CA PRO A 96 -9.16 -7.38 -5.20
C PRO A 96 -8.05 -8.43 -5.00
N THR A 97 -6.84 -8.13 -5.47
CA THR A 97 -5.67 -9.00 -5.28
C THR A 97 -5.22 -9.02 -3.81
N VAL A 98 -5.25 -7.86 -3.14
CA VAL A 98 -4.99 -7.74 -1.69
C VAL A 98 -6.01 -8.58 -0.91
N LEU A 99 -7.30 -8.45 -1.20
CA LEU A 99 -8.36 -9.22 -0.54
C LEU A 99 -8.21 -10.72 -0.78
N LEU A 100 -7.82 -11.13 -1.99
CA LEU A 100 -7.57 -12.54 -2.29
C LEU A 100 -6.44 -13.10 -1.42
N LEU A 101 -5.32 -12.38 -1.33
CA LEU A 101 -4.18 -12.77 -0.48
C LEU A 101 -4.61 -12.83 0.99
N PHE A 102 -5.33 -11.81 1.47
CA PHE A 102 -5.81 -11.74 2.83
C PHE A 102 -6.74 -12.90 3.18
N ARG A 103 -7.81 -13.10 2.41
CA ARG A 103 -8.83 -14.12 2.67
C ARG A 103 -8.28 -15.55 2.57
N ARG A 104 -7.26 -15.77 1.74
CA ARG A 104 -6.63 -17.09 1.57
C ARG A 104 -5.70 -17.45 2.72
N HIS A 105 -5.00 -16.48 3.30
CA HIS A 105 -3.90 -16.74 4.23
C HIS A 105 -4.18 -16.30 5.68
N TRP A 106 -5.22 -15.51 5.90
CA TRP A 106 -5.60 -15.13 7.25
C TRP A 106 -6.28 -16.30 7.98
N ASP A 107 -5.66 -16.71 9.08
CA ASP A 107 -6.04 -17.80 9.97
C ASP A 107 -7.09 -17.41 11.03
N ARG A 108 -7.63 -16.19 10.94
CA ARG A 108 -8.55 -15.56 11.91
C ARG A 108 -7.89 -15.15 13.22
N SER A 109 -6.56 -15.23 13.33
CA SER A 109 -5.83 -14.71 14.48
C SER A 109 -5.90 -13.17 14.52
N PRO A 110 -5.90 -12.55 15.72
CA PRO A 110 -5.90 -11.10 15.86
C PRO A 110 -4.66 -10.49 15.20
N LEU A 111 -4.84 -9.45 14.38
CA LEU A 111 -3.75 -8.73 13.74
C LEU A 111 -3.38 -7.45 14.49
N ARG A 112 -2.07 -7.17 14.56
CA ARG A 112 -1.49 -5.96 15.17
C ARG A 112 -0.71 -5.09 14.19
N ALA A 113 -0.27 -5.65 13.06
CA ALA A 113 0.32 -4.86 11.99
C ALA A 113 -0.10 -5.38 10.62
N VAL A 114 -0.22 -4.46 9.67
CA VAL A 114 -0.55 -4.74 8.27
C VAL A 114 0.37 -3.91 7.37
N GLY A 115 0.73 -4.45 6.22
CA GLY A 115 1.59 -3.77 5.25
C GLY A 115 1.23 -4.15 3.83
N ILE A 116 1.22 -3.17 2.94
CA ILE A 116 0.98 -3.36 1.51
C ILE A 116 2.12 -2.70 0.75
N SER A 117 2.65 -3.39 -0.25
CA SER A 117 3.59 -2.80 -1.20
C SER A 117 3.32 -3.24 -2.63
N LEU A 118 3.57 -2.31 -3.55
CA LEU A 118 3.67 -2.54 -4.98
C LEU A 118 5.14 -2.65 -5.37
N THR A 119 5.49 -3.73 -6.05
CA THR A 119 6.84 -4.01 -6.56
C THR A 119 6.80 -4.37 -8.04
N GLY A 120 7.97 -4.52 -8.66
CA GLY A 120 8.07 -4.61 -10.13
C GLY A 120 7.62 -3.30 -10.76
N LEU A 121 8.19 -2.20 -10.28
CA LEU A 121 7.81 -0.87 -10.71
C LEU A 121 8.29 -0.60 -12.13
N SER A 122 7.42 -0.03 -12.95
CA SER A 122 7.79 0.56 -14.24
C SER A 122 7.29 2.00 -14.30
N THR A 123 7.95 2.82 -15.12
CA THR A 123 7.51 4.19 -15.34
C THR A 123 6.17 4.17 -16.09
N TYR A 124 5.20 4.94 -15.60
CA TYR A 124 3.91 5.14 -16.25
C TYR A 124 4.13 5.88 -17.56
N ARG A 125 4.42 5.14 -18.64
CA ARG A 125 4.52 5.69 -19.98
C ARG A 125 3.10 5.75 -20.53
N GLN A 126 2.54 6.95 -20.64
CA GLN A 126 1.28 7.16 -21.36
C GLN A 126 1.50 6.85 -22.85
N LEU A 127 1.52 5.59 -23.23
CA LEU A 127 1.18 5.18 -24.59
C LEU A 127 -0.35 5.32 -24.67
N ARG A 128 -0.82 6.56 -24.84
CA ARG A 128 -2.18 6.79 -25.33
C ARG A 128 -2.22 6.19 -26.73
N LEU A 129 -2.72 4.97 -26.86
CA LEU A 129 -3.14 4.46 -28.15
C LEU A 129 -4.30 5.37 -28.62
N PRO A 130 -4.40 5.68 -29.92
CA PRO A 130 -5.44 6.57 -30.46
C PRO A 130 -6.86 5.95 -30.44
N PHE A 131 -7.04 4.81 -29.76
CA PHE A 131 -8.33 4.19 -29.56
C PHE A 131 -8.92 4.62 -28.22
N PRO A 132 -10.25 4.76 -28.09
CA PRO A 132 -10.88 5.02 -26.81
C PRO A 132 -10.65 3.82 -25.88
N ASP A 133 -9.58 3.88 -25.09
CA ASP A 133 -9.34 2.92 -24.03
C ASP A 133 -10.50 3.01 -23.04
N SER A 134 -11.20 1.89 -22.83
CA SER A 134 -12.23 1.73 -21.81
C SER A 134 -11.71 1.93 -20.37
N ARG A 135 -10.41 2.20 -20.20
CA ARG A 135 -9.75 2.55 -18.93
C ARG A 135 -9.82 4.04 -18.58
N GLY A 136 -10.19 4.91 -19.53
CA GLY A 136 -10.09 6.37 -19.38
C GLY A 136 -10.78 6.95 -18.14
N SER A 137 -11.95 6.42 -17.76
CA SER A 137 -12.72 7.00 -16.65
C SER A 137 -12.14 6.70 -15.26
N GLY A 138 -11.42 5.59 -15.08
CA GLY A 138 -10.92 5.17 -13.77
C GLY A 138 -9.66 5.92 -13.35
N ASP A 139 -8.68 5.99 -14.24
CA ASP A 139 -7.40 6.67 -14.01
C ASP A 139 -7.59 8.20 -13.86
N GLU A 140 -8.46 8.81 -14.68
CA GLU A 140 -8.79 10.22 -14.54
C GLU A 140 -9.48 10.52 -13.21
N LEU A 141 -10.45 9.70 -12.80
CA LEU A 141 -11.12 9.83 -11.50
C LEU A 141 -10.11 9.74 -10.35
N ALA A 142 -9.23 8.74 -10.37
CA ALA A 142 -8.23 8.56 -9.32
C ALA A 142 -7.27 9.75 -9.22
N LYS A 143 -6.84 10.29 -10.37
CA LYS A 143 -6.02 11.52 -10.42
C LYS A 143 -6.76 12.74 -9.89
N THR A 144 -8.03 12.92 -10.24
CA THR A 144 -8.84 14.02 -9.71
C THR A 144 -8.99 13.90 -8.20
N VAL A 145 -9.26 12.70 -7.69
CA VAL A 145 -9.33 12.45 -6.24
C VAL A 145 -8.01 12.79 -5.55
N ASP A 146 -6.88 12.37 -6.12
CA ASP A 146 -5.56 12.67 -5.58
C ASP A 146 -5.30 14.19 -5.54
N LEU A 147 -5.67 14.92 -6.59
CA LEU A 147 -5.50 16.38 -6.67
C LEU A 147 -6.29 17.10 -5.58
N VAL A 148 -7.54 16.68 -5.34
CA VAL A 148 -8.38 17.23 -4.26
C VAL A 148 -7.76 16.94 -2.89
N ARG A 149 -7.27 15.71 -2.68
CA ARG A 149 -6.60 15.32 -1.43
C ARG A 149 -5.29 16.06 -1.18
N GLU A 150 -4.54 16.35 -2.23
CA GLU A 150 -3.30 17.13 -2.15
C GLU A 150 -3.57 18.58 -1.76
N ARG A 151 -4.61 19.19 -2.34
CA ARG A 151 -4.97 20.59 -2.09
C ARG A 151 -5.68 20.82 -0.76
N PHE A 152 -6.58 19.93 -0.35
CA PHE A 152 -7.48 20.12 0.80
C PHE A 152 -7.23 19.14 1.95
N GLY A 153 -6.21 18.29 1.85
CA GLY A 153 -5.87 17.29 2.86
C GLY A 153 -6.49 15.91 2.61
N LYS A 154 -5.94 14.88 3.24
CA LYS A 154 -6.29 13.47 2.99
C LYS A 154 -7.74 13.10 3.35
N THR A 155 -8.38 13.88 4.21
CA THR A 155 -9.77 13.68 4.66
C THR A 155 -10.78 14.50 3.87
N SER A 156 -10.36 15.25 2.85
CA SER A 156 -11.28 16.05 2.02
C SER A 156 -12.18 15.20 1.14
N LEU A 157 -11.67 14.06 0.66
CA LEU A 157 -12.41 13.11 -0.16
C LEU A 157 -11.99 11.68 0.19
N PHE A 158 -12.93 10.85 0.61
CA PHE A 158 -12.67 9.48 1.05
C PHE A 158 -13.83 8.55 0.73
N ARG A 159 -13.55 7.24 0.73
CA ARG A 159 -14.60 6.24 0.51
C ARG A 159 -15.48 6.14 1.74
N ALA A 160 -16.77 5.87 1.55
CA ALA A 160 -17.70 5.58 2.65
C ALA A 160 -17.21 4.42 3.56
N ALA A 161 -16.39 3.50 3.03
CA ALA A 161 -15.75 2.46 3.84
C ALA A 161 -14.87 3.03 4.98
N SER A 162 -14.24 4.18 4.78
CA SER A 162 -13.42 4.86 5.80
C SER A 162 -14.23 5.48 6.95
N LEU A 163 -15.56 5.42 6.89
CA LEU A 163 -16.45 5.78 8.01
C LEU A 163 -16.83 4.58 8.89
N LYS A 164 -16.46 3.36 8.49
CA LYS A 164 -16.76 2.15 9.26
C LYS A 164 -15.91 2.08 10.53
N THR A 165 -16.43 1.39 11.53
CA THR A 165 -15.67 1.07 12.74
C THR A 165 -14.36 0.36 12.37
N GLY A 166 -13.25 0.81 12.95
CA GLY A 166 -11.92 0.27 12.68
C GLY A 166 -11.17 0.91 11.51
N ALA A 167 -11.81 1.79 10.72
CA ALA A 167 -11.10 2.64 9.76
C ALA A 167 -10.01 3.47 10.46
N GLN A 168 -8.91 3.76 9.77
CA GLN A 168 -7.76 4.48 10.33
C GLN A 168 -7.48 5.80 9.62
N LEU A 169 -8.18 6.13 8.54
CA LEU A 169 -7.95 7.36 7.78
C LEU A 169 -7.96 8.63 8.65
N PHE A 170 -9.03 8.85 9.43
CA PHE A 170 -9.16 10.06 10.26
C PHE A 170 -8.18 10.08 11.44
N ALA A 171 -7.99 8.94 12.11
CA ALA A 171 -7.04 8.81 13.21
C ALA A 171 -5.59 9.08 12.75
N ARG A 172 -5.27 8.81 11.49
CA ARG A 172 -3.96 9.08 10.88
C ARG A 172 -3.84 10.50 10.35
N ALA A 173 -4.93 11.09 9.86
CA ALA A 173 -4.93 12.45 9.37
C ALA A 173 -4.65 13.49 10.47
N GLY A 174 -5.06 13.20 11.72
CA GLY A 174 -4.75 14.03 12.88
C GLY A 174 -3.33 13.86 13.45
N LYS A 175 -2.51 12.96 12.89
CA LYS A 175 -1.17 12.65 13.41
C LYS A 175 -0.07 13.11 12.45
N ILE A 176 0.89 13.88 12.96
CA ILE A 176 2.12 14.24 12.24
C ILE A 176 3.23 13.33 12.76
N GLY A 177 3.74 12.44 11.91
CA GLY A 177 4.85 11.54 12.28
C GLY A 177 4.52 10.47 13.34
N GLY A 178 3.24 10.25 13.65
CA GLY A 178 2.80 9.28 14.67
C GLY A 178 2.46 9.89 16.02
N HIS A 179 2.68 11.19 16.20
CA HIS A 179 2.24 11.97 17.36
C HIS A 179 1.06 12.87 17.00
N ASP A 180 0.23 13.18 17.98
CA ASP A 180 -0.87 14.13 17.80
C ASP A 180 -0.30 15.52 17.47
N ALA A 181 -0.91 16.17 16.47
CA ALA A 181 -0.50 17.48 15.95
C ALA A 181 -0.83 18.64 16.91
#